data_AF-A0A1E4SFA8-F1
#
_entry.id   AF-A0A1E4SFA8-F1
#
_cell.length_a   1.000
_cell.length_b   1.000
_cell.length_c   1.000
_cell.angle_alpha   90.00
_cell.angle_beta   90.00
_cell.angle_gamma   90.00
#
_symmetry.space_group_name_H-M   'P 1'
#
loop_
_entity.id
_entity.type
_entity.pdbx_description
1 polymer ?
#
loop_
_entity_poly.entity_id
_entity_poly.type
_entity_poly.pdbx_seq_one_letter_code
_entity_poly.pdbx_strand_id
1 'polypeptide(L)'
;MAKRESELVHEPEKKKLHKDDIAIDSELLGQQSSYGNETGGQGDRSGPGKSETSEHDEVAAAEAAAAAVAAVHSNEQASQQHLAYQNAFRQQQQQQQQQQQQQPPRSPADSNRSPASFPPQPTTLPPPGAGKPSHGSDEWHKQRRENHKEVERRRRESINVGIKELAALIPTPDTNKAQILQRAVEYIKRLKENENNNIEKWTLEKLLTEQAVSELSASNDKLKQELERAYREIEQWKEMARASEEKK
;
A
#
# COMPACT_ATOMS: atom_id res chain seq x y z
N MET A 1 36.61 -43.74 44.00
CA MET A 1 35.32 -43.32 44.60
C MET A 1 35.10 -41.86 44.16
N ALA A 2 34.49 -41.57 43.01
CA ALA A 2 33.08 -41.73 42.64
C ALA A 2 32.11 -40.99 43.59
N LYS A 3 31.78 -39.74 43.24
CA LYS A 3 30.42 -39.18 43.21
C LYS A 3 30.46 -37.84 42.45
N ARG A 4 30.09 -37.91 41.17
CA ARG A 4 29.67 -36.77 40.34
C ARG A 4 28.26 -36.38 40.81
N GLU A 5 28.06 -35.14 41.20
CA GLU A 5 26.73 -34.55 41.27
C GLU A 5 26.24 -34.30 39.84
N SER A 6 25.02 -34.76 39.59
CA SER A 6 24.35 -34.71 38.30
C SER A 6 23.68 -33.34 38.11
N GLU A 7 24.29 -32.48 37.29
CA GLU A 7 23.57 -31.35 36.68
C GLU A 7 22.57 -31.90 35.66
N LEU A 8 21.28 -31.84 36.03
CA LEU A 8 20.17 -32.12 35.16
C LEU A 8 20.04 -30.97 34.15
N VAL A 9 20.51 -31.19 32.92
CA VAL A 9 20.33 -30.26 31.80
C VAL A 9 18.85 -30.22 31.45
N HIS A 10 18.20 -29.09 31.74
CA HIS A 10 16.82 -28.82 31.31
C HIS A 10 16.83 -28.39 29.84
N GLU A 11 16.38 -29.28 28.97
CA GLU A 11 16.22 -29.04 27.53
C GLU A 11 14.96 -28.18 27.30
N PRO A 12 15.04 -27.04 26.57
CA PRO A 12 13.83 -26.25 26.31
C PRO A 12 12.99 -26.92 25.22
N GLU A 13 11.81 -27.41 25.62
CA GLU A 13 10.78 -27.91 24.70
C GLU A 13 10.43 -26.86 23.64
N LYS A 14 10.58 -27.26 22.36
CA LYS A 14 10.10 -26.49 21.22
C LYS A 14 8.57 -26.56 21.18
N LYS A 15 7.90 -25.53 21.73
CA LYS A 15 6.46 -25.31 21.48
C LYS A 15 6.27 -25.07 19.98
N LYS A 16 5.64 -26.02 19.30
CA LYS A 16 5.15 -25.85 17.93
C LYS A 16 4.05 -24.81 17.96
N LEU A 17 4.30 -23.63 17.38
CA LEU A 17 3.24 -22.66 17.10
C LEU A 17 2.28 -23.29 16.08
N HIS A 18 1.02 -23.49 16.49
CA HIS A 18 -0.05 -23.86 15.57
C HIS A 18 -0.36 -22.64 14.67
N LYS A 19 -0.64 -22.90 13.40
CA LYS A 19 -0.82 -21.90 12.34
C LYS A 19 -2.14 -21.10 12.46
N ASP A 20 -2.93 -21.37 13.50
CA ASP A 20 -4.31 -20.89 13.61
C ASP A 20 -4.49 -19.77 14.65
N ASP A 21 -3.42 -19.35 15.35
CA ASP A 21 -3.46 -18.28 16.38
C ASP A 21 -3.25 -16.85 15.81
N ILE A 22 -3.43 -16.65 14.50
CA ILE A 22 -3.37 -15.32 13.87
C ILE A 22 -4.70 -15.05 13.14
N ALA A 23 -5.80 -15.16 13.87
CA ALA A 23 -7.03 -14.46 13.49
C ALA A 23 -6.94 -13.06 14.12
N ILE A 24 -6.66 -12.06 13.28
CA ILE A 24 -6.81 -10.65 13.66
C ILE A 24 -8.32 -10.43 13.74
N ASP A 25 -8.85 -10.29 14.96
CA ASP A 25 -10.25 -9.94 15.23
C ASP A 25 -10.62 -8.67 14.46
N SER A 26 -11.38 -8.86 13.38
CA SER A 26 -11.99 -7.82 12.56
C SER A 26 -13.11 -7.05 13.27
N GLU A 27 -13.31 -7.27 14.57
CA GLU A 27 -14.35 -6.63 15.39
C GLU A 27 -13.82 -5.42 16.19
N LEU A 28 -12.49 -5.26 16.31
CA LEU A 28 -11.88 -4.20 17.13
C LEU A 28 -11.86 -2.81 16.47
N LEU A 29 -12.16 -2.72 15.17
CA LEU A 29 -12.15 -1.45 14.43
C LEU A 29 -13.54 -0.78 14.33
N GLY A 30 -14.58 -1.39 14.90
CA GLY A 30 -15.96 -0.88 14.85
C GLY A 30 -16.39 0.02 16.03
N GLN A 31 -15.57 0.16 17.07
CA GLN A 31 -16.02 0.79 18.34
C GLN A 31 -15.42 2.17 18.66
N GLN A 32 -14.72 2.84 17.72
CA GLN A 32 -14.10 4.14 18.01
C GLN A 32 -14.97 5.38 17.70
N SER A 33 -16.29 5.23 17.50
CA SER A 33 -17.19 6.38 17.26
C SER A 33 -18.07 6.79 18.47
N SER A 34 -17.71 6.41 19.70
CA SER A 34 -18.49 6.81 20.88
C SER A 34 -17.61 7.21 22.05
N TYR A 35 -17.00 8.39 21.97
CA TYR A 35 -16.58 9.13 23.16
C TYR A 35 -16.87 10.63 23.00
N GLY A 36 -17.84 11.11 23.78
CA GLY A 36 -17.73 12.38 24.52
C GLY A 36 -18.17 13.66 23.81
N ASN A 37 -19.46 14.00 23.91
CA ASN A 37 -19.87 15.39 24.03
C ASN A 37 -20.76 15.55 25.29
N GLU A 38 -20.11 15.67 26.44
CA GLU A 38 -20.76 16.10 27.68
C GLU A 38 -20.67 17.63 27.76
N THR A 39 -21.72 18.32 27.31
CA THR A 39 -21.97 19.71 27.72
C THR A 39 -23.03 19.71 28.80
N GLY A 40 -22.60 20.00 30.03
CA GLY A 40 -23.47 20.20 31.18
C GLY A 40 -24.42 21.40 31.00
N GLY A 41 -25.63 21.23 31.49
CA GLY A 41 -26.65 22.27 31.59
C GLY A 41 -27.81 21.81 32.48
N GLN A 42 -27.63 21.92 33.79
CA GLN A 42 -28.70 21.79 34.77
C GLN A 42 -29.67 22.98 34.66
N GLY A 43 -30.96 22.68 34.55
CA GLY A 43 -32.06 23.65 34.63
C GLY A 43 -33.38 22.93 34.86
N ASP A 44 -33.77 22.80 36.12
CA ASP A 44 -35.01 22.19 36.63
C ASP A 44 -36.21 23.17 36.51
N ARG A 45 -37.41 22.58 36.37
CA ARG A 45 -38.78 23.03 36.78
C ARG A 45 -39.84 23.40 35.73
N SER A 46 -40.83 22.49 35.69
CA SER A 46 -42.29 22.71 35.85
C SER A 46 -43.16 23.32 34.75
N GLY A 47 -44.05 22.48 34.20
CA GLY A 47 -45.50 22.73 34.21
C GLY A 47 -46.17 23.26 32.93
N PRO A 48 -47.43 22.85 32.62
CA PRO A 48 -47.94 22.72 31.26
C PRO A 48 -48.77 23.91 30.78
N GLY A 49 -48.70 24.21 29.48
CA GLY A 49 -49.55 25.20 28.81
C GLY A 49 -49.93 24.72 27.41
N LYS A 50 -51.23 24.49 27.20
CA LYS A 50 -51.85 24.29 25.89
C LYS A 50 -51.87 25.63 25.14
N SER A 51 -51.41 25.67 23.90
CA SER A 51 -51.85 26.67 22.91
C SER A 51 -51.54 26.20 21.49
N GLU A 52 -52.53 26.36 20.63
CA GLU A 52 -52.57 26.07 19.20
C GLU A 52 -51.49 26.82 18.40
N THR A 53 -51.06 26.20 17.29
CA THR A 53 -50.33 26.68 16.07
C THR A 53 -49.38 25.55 15.64
N SER A 54 -49.04 25.25 14.39
CA SER A 54 -49.34 25.71 13.03
C SER A 54 -48.73 24.62 12.12
N GLU A 55 -49.39 24.20 11.04
CA GLU A 55 -48.97 23.11 10.13
C GLU A 55 -47.68 23.39 9.31
N HIS A 56 -46.88 24.39 9.71
CA HIS A 56 -45.68 24.84 9.00
C HIS A 56 -44.34 24.39 9.60
N ASP A 57 -44.32 23.84 10.83
CA ASP A 57 -43.06 23.42 11.48
C ASP A 57 -42.63 21.97 11.16
N GLU A 58 -43.56 21.12 10.73
CA GLU A 58 -43.25 19.71 10.39
C GLU A 58 -42.45 19.60 9.06
N VAL A 59 -42.68 20.51 8.12
CA VAL A 59 -41.98 20.53 6.82
C VAL A 59 -40.52 21.00 6.96
N ALA A 60 -40.25 21.97 7.84
CA ALA A 60 -38.88 22.44 8.11
C ALA A 60 -38.03 21.40 8.85
N ALA A 61 -38.64 20.64 9.78
CA ALA A 61 -37.97 19.53 10.45
C ALA A 61 -37.70 18.35 9.50
N ALA A 62 -38.63 18.06 8.59
CA ALA A 62 -38.44 17.03 7.56
C ALA A 62 -37.37 17.40 6.52
N GLU A 63 -37.28 18.68 6.14
CA GLU A 63 -36.26 19.18 5.21
C GLU A 63 -34.85 19.20 5.84
N ALA A 64 -34.76 19.56 7.13
CA ALA A 64 -33.51 19.46 7.90
C ALA A 64 -33.03 18.00 8.08
N ALA A 65 -33.97 17.07 8.31
CA ALA A 65 -33.66 15.64 8.38
C ALA A 65 -33.24 15.07 7.02
N ALA A 66 -33.89 15.49 5.92
CA ALA A 66 -33.52 15.10 4.56
C ALA A 66 -32.13 15.63 4.16
N ALA A 67 -31.80 16.87 4.54
CA ALA A 67 -30.47 17.45 4.31
C ALA A 67 -29.37 16.73 5.11
N ALA A 68 -29.65 16.32 6.36
CA ALA A 68 -28.72 15.54 7.18
C ALA A 68 -28.48 14.14 6.59
N VAL A 69 -29.53 13.48 6.09
CA VAL A 69 -29.41 12.17 5.42
C VAL A 69 -28.63 12.30 4.10
N ALA A 70 -28.86 13.36 3.32
CA ALA A 70 -28.11 13.61 2.08
C ALA A 70 -26.62 13.89 2.34
N ALA A 71 -26.28 14.61 3.41
CA ALA A 71 -24.90 14.89 3.80
C ALA A 71 -24.16 13.62 4.29
N VAL A 72 -24.84 12.75 5.03
CA VAL A 72 -24.27 11.44 5.42
C VAL A 72 -24.10 10.55 4.20
N HIS A 73 -25.06 10.52 3.28
CA HIS A 73 -24.97 9.71 2.05
C HIS A 73 -23.83 10.16 1.13
N SER A 74 -23.59 11.46 0.99
CA SER A 74 -22.47 11.95 0.15
C SER A 74 -21.11 11.63 0.76
N ASN A 75 -20.98 11.74 2.08
CA ASN A 75 -19.75 11.41 2.82
C ASN A 75 -19.47 9.90 2.81
N GLU A 76 -20.52 9.09 2.91
CA GLU A 76 -20.43 7.63 2.83
C GLU A 76 -20.11 7.16 1.41
N GLN A 77 -20.64 7.83 0.39
CA GLN A 77 -20.32 7.58 -1.02
C GLN A 77 -18.86 7.95 -1.35
N ALA A 78 -18.33 9.02 -0.77
CA ALA A 78 -16.92 9.40 -0.90
C ALA A 78 -15.98 8.36 -0.22
N SER A 79 -16.36 7.87 0.96
CA SER A 79 -15.60 6.81 1.65
C SER A 79 -15.61 5.48 0.88
N GLN A 80 -16.76 5.12 0.29
CA GLN A 80 -16.86 3.93 -0.57
C GLN A 80 -16.01 4.05 -1.84
N GLN A 81 -15.95 5.25 -2.46
CA GLN A 81 -15.07 5.48 -3.61
C GLN A 81 -13.59 5.37 -3.23
N HIS A 82 -13.19 5.85 -2.05
CA HIS A 82 -11.81 5.70 -1.56
C HIS A 82 -11.43 4.23 -1.36
N LEU A 83 -12.31 3.42 -0.75
CA LEU A 83 -12.10 1.97 -0.59
C LEU A 83 -12.02 1.25 -1.94
N ALA A 84 -12.91 1.60 -2.88
CA ALA A 84 -12.89 1.02 -4.22
C ALA A 84 -11.57 1.33 -4.95
N TYR A 85 -11.04 2.54 -4.79
CA TYR A 85 -9.78 2.95 -5.39
C TYR A 85 -8.57 2.22 -4.78
N GLN A 86 -8.55 2.07 -3.44
CA GLN A 86 -7.51 1.32 -2.75
C GLN A 86 -7.50 -0.16 -3.16
N ASN A 87 -8.68 -0.75 -3.36
CA ASN A 87 -8.83 -2.12 -3.87
C ASN A 87 -8.39 -2.25 -5.34
N ALA A 88 -8.73 -1.30 -6.20
CA ALA A 88 -8.32 -1.30 -7.61
C ALA A 88 -6.79 -1.18 -7.76
N PHE A 89 -6.15 -0.34 -6.96
CA PHE A 89 -4.70 -0.20 -6.94
C PHE A 89 -4.00 -1.49 -6.50
N ARG A 90 -4.52 -2.14 -5.44
CA ARG A 90 -4.03 -3.44 -4.97
C ARG A 90 -4.20 -4.54 -6.02
N GLN A 91 -5.29 -4.52 -6.78
CA GLN A 91 -5.54 -5.48 -7.86
C GLN A 91 -4.58 -5.27 -9.05
N GLN A 92 -4.27 -4.03 -9.40
CA GLN A 92 -3.30 -3.70 -10.46
C GLN A 92 -1.89 -4.19 -10.09
N GLN A 93 -1.50 -4.05 -8.83
CA GLN A 93 -0.21 -4.53 -8.34
C GLN A 93 -0.09 -6.07 -8.38
N GLN A 94 -1.18 -6.81 -8.13
CA GLN A 94 -1.22 -8.26 -8.27
C GLN A 94 -1.12 -8.73 -9.74
N GLN A 95 -1.73 -8.01 -10.69
CA GLN A 95 -1.61 -8.35 -12.12
C GLN A 95 -0.18 -8.21 -12.64
N GLN A 96 0.58 -7.20 -12.19
CA GLN A 96 2.00 -7.08 -12.59
C GLN A 96 2.87 -8.23 -12.05
N GLN A 97 2.59 -8.73 -10.84
CA GLN A 97 3.30 -9.90 -10.31
C GLN A 97 3.00 -11.19 -11.09
N GLN A 98 1.77 -11.36 -11.59
CA GLN A 98 1.44 -12.53 -12.41
C GLN A 98 2.07 -12.49 -13.81
N GLN A 99 2.27 -11.32 -14.41
CA GLN A 99 2.96 -11.23 -15.70
C GLN A 99 4.45 -11.55 -15.62
N GLN A 100 5.12 -11.32 -14.47
CA GLN A 100 6.52 -11.74 -14.29
C GLN A 100 6.68 -13.26 -14.13
N GLN A 101 5.63 -13.99 -13.73
CA GLN A 101 5.69 -15.46 -13.61
C GLN A 101 5.32 -16.21 -14.89
N GLN A 102 4.88 -15.51 -15.95
CA GLN A 102 4.55 -16.14 -17.24
C GLN A 102 5.69 -16.12 -18.27
N GLN A 103 6.94 -15.91 -17.85
CA GLN A 103 8.05 -16.35 -18.70
C GLN A 103 8.05 -17.89 -18.76
N PRO A 104 8.05 -18.50 -19.95
CA PRO A 104 8.04 -19.95 -20.06
C PRO A 104 9.30 -20.53 -19.38
N PRO A 105 9.21 -21.70 -18.73
CA PRO A 105 10.39 -22.36 -18.21
C PRO A 105 11.30 -22.68 -19.40
N ARG A 106 12.45 -22.01 -19.48
CA ARG A 106 13.51 -22.40 -20.42
C ARG A 106 13.93 -23.81 -20.04
N SER A 107 13.62 -24.78 -20.91
CA SER A 107 14.10 -26.15 -20.79
C SER A 107 15.64 -26.15 -20.77
N PRO A 108 16.30 -26.97 -19.94
CA PRO A 108 17.75 -27.10 -19.98
C PRO A 108 18.11 -28.01 -21.16
N ALA A 109 18.24 -27.43 -22.35
CA ALA A 109 18.81 -28.10 -23.50
C ALA A 109 20.25 -27.62 -23.72
N ASP A 110 21.14 -28.56 -23.46
CA ASP A 110 22.55 -28.59 -23.82
C ASP A 110 22.79 -28.06 -25.25
N SER A 111 23.63 -27.03 -25.40
CA SER A 111 24.21 -26.61 -26.69
C SER A 111 25.41 -25.69 -26.47
N ASN A 112 26.53 -26.35 -26.29
CA ASN A 112 27.88 -25.88 -26.58
C ASN A 112 28.02 -25.38 -28.05
N ARG A 113 28.95 -24.44 -28.28
CA ARG A 113 29.59 -24.00 -29.57
C ARG A 113 28.83 -23.03 -30.49
N SER A 114 29.39 -21.93 -31.06
CA SER A 114 30.75 -21.54 -31.55
C SER A 114 30.79 -20.02 -31.88
N PRO A 115 31.83 -19.40 -32.53
CA PRO A 115 33.30 -19.42 -32.37
C PRO A 115 33.94 -17.98 -32.31
N ALA A 116 35.22 -17.89 -31.88
CA ALA A 116 36.23 -16.81 -32.00
C ALA A 116 36.69 -16.27 -30.63
N SER A 117 37.97 -16.08 -30.29
CA SER A 117 39.25 -16.28 -30.97
C SER A 117 40.35 -16.25 -29.89
N PHE A 118 40.51 -17.33 -29.13
CA PHE A 118 41.62 -17.49 -28.20
C PHE A 118 42.45 -18.70 -28.64
N PRO A 119 43.79 -18.58 -28.75
CA PRO A 119 44.63 -19.72 -29.08
C PRO A 119 44.41 -20.81 -28.01
N PRO A 120 44.38 -22.09 -28.40
CA PRO A 120 44.15 -23.18 -27.45
C PRO A 120 45.38 -23.24 -26.54
N GLN A 121 45.22 -22.75 -25.31
CA GLN A 121 46.10 -23.12 -24.21
C GLN A 121 45.98 -24.63 -24.07
N PRO A 122 47.07 -25.41 -24.10
CA PRO A 122 47.00 -26.83 -23.80
C PRO A 122 46.39 -26.95 -22.41
N THR A 123 45.21 -27.54 -22.34
CA THR A 123 44.64 -27.99 -21.07
C THR A 123 45.57 -29.07 -20.57
N THR A 124 46.58 -28.67 -19.79
CA THR A 124 47.28 -29.59 -18.89
C THR A 124 46.23 -30.05 -17.91
N LEU A 125 45.58 -31.16 -18.27
CA LEU A 125 44.83 -32.00 -17.36
C LEU A 125 45.67 -32.11 -16.08
N PRO A 126 45.12 -31.81 -14.88
CA PRO A 126 45.82 -32.17 -13.66
C PRO A 126 46.12 -33.68 -13.75
N PRO A 127 47.34 -34.11 -13.39
CA PRO A 127 47.79 -35.47 -13.64
C PRO A 127 46.75 -36.49 -13.11
N PRO A 128 46.48 -37.56 -13.86
CA PRO A 128 45.54 -38.60 -13.46
C PRO A 128 46.19 -39.40 -12.33
N GLY A 129 46.09 -38.88 -11.11
CA GLY A 129 46.79 -39.42 -9.94
C GLY A 129 46.35 -38.80 -8.61
N ALA A 130 45.72 -37.63 -8.61
CA ALA A 130 45.04 -37.11 -7.42
C ALA A 130 43.61 -37.69 -7.34
N GLY A 131 43.51 -39.00 -7.08
CA GLY A 131 42.25 -39.60 -6.63
C GLY A 131 41.70 -38.81 -5.45
N LYS A 132 40.38 -38.77 -5.27
CA LYS A 132 39.78 -38.20 -4.06
C LYS A 132 40.57 -38.77 -2.88
N PRO A 133 41.21 -37.94 -2.04
CA PRO A 133 42.11 -38.44 -1.01
C PRO A 133 41.37 -39.47 -0.18
N SER A 134 42.05 -40.60 0.10
CA SER A 134 41.43 -41.74 0.78
C SER A 134 40.65 -41.27 2.01
N HIS A 135 39.41 -41.70 2.16
CA HIS A 135 38.53 -41.26 3.24
C HIS A 135 39.21 -41.57 4.59
N GLY A 136 39.48 -40.53 5.40
CA GLY A 136 40.22 -40.67 6.65
C GLY A 136 41.73 -40.42 6.57
N SER A 137 42.28 -40.09 5.38
CA SER A 137 43.66 -39.61 5.27
C SER A 137 43.81 -38.16 5.74
N ASP A 138 45.01 -37.77 6.16
CA ASP A 138 45.30 -36.39 6.57
C ASP A 138 45.02 -35.37 5.46
N GLU A 139 45.22 -35.76 4.20
CA GLU A 139 44.90 -34.95 3.02
C GLU A 139 43.40 -34.76 2.84
N TRP A 140 42.60 -35.80 3.10
CA TRP A 140 41.13 -35.71 3.06
C TRP A 140 40.61 -34.78 4.17
N HIS A 141 41.14 -34.89 5.38
CA HIS A 141 40.81 -33.98 6.49
C HIS A 141 41.27 -32.54 6.22
N LYS A 142 42.41 -32.32 5.55
CA LYS A 142 42.88 -31.00 5.13
C LYS A 142 41.97 -30.41 4.06
N GLN A 143 41.65 -31.17 3.00
CA GLN A 143 40.79 -30.70 1.91
C GLN A 143 39.38 -30.34 2.40
N ARG A 144 38.80 -31.15 3.30
CA ARG A 144 37.50 -30.84 3.90
C ARG A 144 37.52 -29.55 4.73
N ARG A 145 38.58 -29.32 5.50
CA ARG A 145 38.76 -28.07 6.27
C ARG A 145 38.92 -26.86 5.36
N GLU A 146 39.75 -26.95 4.32
CA GLU A 146 39.94 -25.85 3.37
C GLU A 146 38.68 -25.57 2.54
N ASN A 147 37.96 -26.60 2.12
CA ASN A 147 36.68 -26.44 1.45
C ASN A 147 35.66 -25.75 2.36
N HIS A 148 35.57 -26.14 3.63
CA HIS A 148 34.70 -25.46 4.59
C HIS A 148 35.10 -23.99 4.79
N LYS A 149 36.40 -23.67 4.89
CA LYS A 149 36.88 -22.28 4.97
C LYS A 149 36.49 -21.47 3.75
N GLU A 150 36.66 -22.05 2.56
CA GLU A 150 36.31 -21.41 1.29
C GLU A 150 34.80 -21.11 1.19
N VAL A 151 33.96 -22.06 1.60
CA VAL A 151 32.51 -21.87 1.66
C VAL A 151 32.16 -20.70 2.60
N GLU A 152 32.77 -20.66 3.78
CA GLU A 152 32.52 -19.57 4.73
C GLU A 152 33.08 -18.22 4.26
N ARG A 153 34.22 -18.20 3.56
CA ARG A 153 34.77 -17.00 2.93
C ARG A 153 33.79 -16.42 1.91
N ARG A 154 33.28 -17.25 1.00
CA ARG A 154 32.27 -16.82 -0.01
C ARG A 154 31.00 -16.29 0.63
N ARG A 155 30.52 -16.96 1.69
CA ARG A 155 29.36 -16.48 2.45
C ARG A 155 29.61 -15.08 3.03
N ARG A 156 30.77 -14.86 3.66
CA ARG A 156 31.15 -13.55 4.23
C ARG A 156 31.26 -12.47 3.16
N GLU A 157 31.81 -12.81 2.00
CA GLU A 157 31.91 -11.88 0.87
C GLU A 157 30.54 -11.48 0.34
N SER A 158 29.64 -12.44 0.14
CA SER A 158 28.26 -12.16 -0.27
C SER A 158 27.54 -11.23 0.72
N ILE A 159 27.67 -11.47 2.02
CA ILE A 159 27.11 -10.58 3.05
C ILE A 159 27.73 -9.18 2.98
N ASN A 160 29.04 -9.08 2.81
CA ASN A 160 29.71 -7.78 2.72
C ASN A 160 29.31 -6.99 1.47
N VAL A 161 29.05 -7.67 0.35
CA VAL A 161 28.51 -7.05 -0.87
C VAL A 161 27.12 -6.49 -0.58
N GLY A 162 26.22 -7.28 0.00
CA GLY A 162 24.86 -6.80 0.33
C GLY A 162 24.84 -5.62 1.30
N ILE A 163 25.73 -5.58 2.30
CA ILE A 163 25.84 -4.43 3.22
C ILE A 163 26.33 -3.17 2.48
N LYS A 164 27.26 -3.30 1.53
CA LYS A 164 27.75 -2.17 0.73
C LYS A 164 26.68 -1.62 -0.21
N GLU A 165 25.90 -2.49 -0.84
CA GLU A 165 24.76 -2.10 -1.67
C GLU A 165 23.71 -1.34 -0.83
N LEU A 166 23.39 -1.86 0.36
CA LEU A 166 22.48 -1.19 1.28
C LEU A 166 22.99 0.21 1.68
N ALA A 167 24.29 0.36 1.93
CA ALA A 167 24.88 1.65 2.28
C ALA A 167 24.75 2.70 1.15
N ALA A 168 24.75 2.27 -0.12
CA ALA A 168 24.59 3.16 -1.27
C ALA A 168 23.15 3.66 -1.46
N LEU A 169 22.16 2.95 -0.93
CA LEU A 169 20.74 3.32 -1.01
C LEU A 169 20.28 4.24 0.13
N ILE A 170 21.08 4.37 1.19
CA ILE A 170 20.76 5.22 2.34
C ILE A 170 21.29 6.64 2.07
N PRO A 171 20.57 7.71 2.47
CA PRO A 171 20.97 9.09 2.21
C PRO A 171 22.35 9.47 2.77
N THR A 172 22.75 8.86 3.87
CA THR A 172 24.06 9.09 4.50
C THR A 172 24.87 7.80 4.44
N PRO A 173 25.85 7.70 3.51
CA PRO A 173 26.70 6.52 3.44
C PRO A 173 27.58 6.44 4.69
N ASP A 174 27.58 5.29 5.35
CA ASP A 174 28.47 4.99 6.49
C ASP A 174 29.39 3.82 6.12
N THR A 175 30.49 3.68 6.86
CA THR A 175 31.45 2.58 6.74
C THR A 175 31.25 1.50 7.81
N ASN A 176 30.56 1.84 8.90
CA ASN A 176 30.28 0.91 9.99
C ASN A 176 29.07 0.02 9.67
N LYS A 177 29.30 -1.30 9.60
CA LYS A 177 28.26 -2.31 9.29
C LYS A 177 27.03 -2.22 10.20
N ALA A 178 27.21 -2.00 11.49
CA ALA A 178 26.10 -1.91 12.43
C ALA A 178 25.25 -0.65 12.20
N GLN A 179 25.91 0.48 11.94
CA GLN A 179 25.25 1.76 11.66
C GLN A 179 24.52 1.75 10.32
N ILE A 180 25.11 1.13 9.28
CA ILE A 180 24.44 0.94 7.98
C ILE A 180 23.12 0.18 8.17
N LEU A 181 23.14 -0.94 8.92
CA LEU A 181 21.94 -1.73 9.17
C LEU A 181 20.88 -0.95 9.96
N GLN A 182 21.28 -0.21 11.00
CA GLN A 182 20.35 0.59 11.80
C GLN A 182 19.72 1.71 10.95
N ARG A 183 20.53 2.48 10.23
CA ARG A 183 20.03 3.57 9.37
C ARG A 183 19.20 3.07 8.21
N ALA A 184 19.49 1.88 7.67
CA ALA A 184 18.63 1.25 6.68
C ALA A 184 17.22 1.00 7.22
N VAL A 185 17.10 0.46 8.44
CA VAL A 185 15.80 0.20 9.07
C VAL A 185 15.04 1.50 9.31
N GLU A 186 15.70 2.52 9.83
CA GLU A 186 15.11 3.86 10.02
C GLU A 186 14.66 4.48 8.69
N TYR A 187 15.50 4.36 7.66
CA TYR A 187 15.19 4.89 6.33
C TYR A 187 14.01 4.17 5.68
N ILE A 188 13.92 2.83 5.79
CA ILE A 188 12.76 2.07 5.30
C ILE A 188 11.48 2.50 6.03
N LYS A 189 11.52 2.71 7.35
CA LYS A 189 10.36 3.21 8.11
C LYS A 189 9.92 4.59 7.62
N ARG A 190 10.87 5.51 7.46
CA ARG A 190 10.60 6.85 6.93
C ARG A 190 10.06 6.81 5.50
N LEU A 191 10.57 5.92 4.65
CA LEU A 191 10.05 5.76 3.28
C LEU A 191 8.59 5.32 3.27
N LYS A 192 8.22 4.37 4.15
CA LYS A 192 6.82 3.93 4.30
C LYS A 192 5.90 5.04 4.81
N GLU A 193 6.36 5.79 5.81
CA GLU A 193 5.60 6.94 6.33
C GLU A 193 5.45 8.03 5.26
N ASN A 194 6.51 8.31 4.50
CA ASN A 194 6.47 9.27 3.40
C ASN A 194 5.55 8.81 2.25
N GLU A 195 5.53 7.51 1.94
CA GLU A 195 4.58 6.93 0.99
C GLU A 195 3.13 7.13 1.47
N ASN A 196 2.85 6.87 2.75
CA ASN A 196 1.54 7.12 3.34
C ASN A 196 1.13 8.60 3.25
N ASN A 197 2.02 9.52 3.65
CA ASN A 197 1.78 10.96 3.58
C ASN A 197 1.55 11.45 2.13
N ASN A 198 2.26 10.86 1.17
CA ASN A 198 2.05 11.17 -0.25
C ASN A 198 0.67 10.69 -0.74
N ILE A 199 0.23 9.51 -0.31
CA ILE A 199 -1.11 8.99 -0.62
C ILE A 199 -2.19 9.90 -0.03
N GLU A 200 -2.04 10.30 1.24
CA GLU A 200 -2.98 11.20 1.91
C GLU A 200 -3.05 12.57 1.20
N LYS A 201 -1.90 13.18 0.93
CA LYS A 201 -1.82 14.46 0.21
C LYS A 201 -2.47 14.37 -1.17
N TRP A 202 -2.13 13.34 -1.95
CA TRP A 202 -2.68 13.15 -3.28
C TRP A 202 -4.19 12.92 -3.23
N THR A 203 -4.68 12.14 -2.25
CA THR A 203 -6.11 11.90 -2.06
C THR A 203 -6.85 13.21 -1.76
N LEU A 204 -6.32 14.03 -0.86
CA LEU A 204 -6.91 15.32 -0.52
C LEU A 204 -6.94 16.27 -1.73
N GLU A 205 -5.82 16.39 -2.44
CA GLU A 205 -5.71 17.23 -3.63
C GLU A 205 -6.68 16.76 -4.74
N LYS A 206 -6.80 15.45 -4.93
CA LYS A 206 -7.76 14.86 -5.87
C LYS A 206 -9.20 15.20 -5.49
N LEU A 207 -9.60 15.01 -4.24
CA LEU A 207 -10.97 15.31 -3.80
C LEU A 207 -11.31 16.80 -3.97
N LEU A 208 -10.38 17.69 -3.63
CA LEU A 208 -10.57 19.14 -3.79
C LEU A 208 -10.70 19.54 -5.25
N THR A 209 -9.87 18.96 -6.13
CA THR A 209 -9.95 19.25 -7.57
C THR A 209 -11.20 18.66 -8.21
N GLU A 210 -11.61 17.46 -7.82
CA GLU A 210 -12.87 16.85 -8.26
C GLU A 210 -14.09 17.67 -7.82
N GLN A 211 -14.09 18.17 -6.59
CA GLN A 211 -15.14 19.08 -6.09
C GLN A 211 -15.19 20.36 -6.92
N ALA A 212 -14.05 21.02 -7.14
CA ALA A 212 -13.99 22.24 -7.95
C ALA A 212 -14.45 22.00 -9.41
N VAL A 213 -14.06 20.86 -10.01
CA VAL A 213 -14.52 20.47 -11.36
C VAL A 213 -16.03 20.25 -11.38
N SER A 214 -16.60 19.60 -10.36
CA SER A 214 -18.05 19.39 -10.24
C SER A 214 -18.80 20.71 -10.15
N GLU A 215 -18.34 21.63 -9.29
CA GLU A 215 -18.94 22.96 -9.13
C GLU A 215 -18.85 23.80 -10.41
N LEU A 216 -17.70 23.81 -11.08
CA LEU A 216 -17.51 24.51 -12.34
C LEU A 216 -18.39 23.91 -13.45
N SER A 217 -18.53 22.59 -13.50
CA SER A 217 -19.38 21.90 -14.47
C SER A 217 -20.86 22.25 -14.24
N ALA A 218 -21.32 22.22 -12.99
CA ALA A 218 -22.69 22.61 -12.63
C ALA A 218 -22.98 24.08 -12.98
N SER A 219 -22.04 24.99 -12.71
CA SER A 219 -22.15 26.40 -13.09
C SER A 219 -22.21 26.58 -14.60
N ASN A 220 -21.37 25.84 -15.35
CA ASN A 220 -21.37 25.88 -16.80
C ASN A 220 -22.70 25.40 -17.40
N ASP A 221 -23.26 24.32 -16.87
CA ASP A 221 -24.54 23.78 -17.31
C ASP A 221 -25.70 24.73 -17.00
N LYS A 222 -25.68 25.39 -15.84
CA LYS A 222 -26.65 26.44 -15.51
C LYS A 222 -26.58 27.61 -16.50
N LEU A 223 -25.38 28.09 -16.81
CA LEU A 223 -25.19 29.18 -17.77
C LEU A 223 -25.65 28.78 -19.18
N LYS A 224 -25.41 27.54 -19.61
CA LYS A 224 -25.93 27.01 -20.88
C LYS A 224 -27.46 27.03 -20.90
N GLN A 225 -28.11 26.62 -19.82
CA GLN A 225 -29.57 26.63 -19.70
C GLN A 225 -30.14 28.06 -19.75
N GLU A 226 -29.52 29.00 -19.05
CA GLU A 226 -29.92 30.41 -19.08
C GLU A 226 -29.75 31.03 -20.47
N LEU A 227 -28.64 30.72 -21.14
CA LEU A 227 -28.38 31.15 -22.51
C LEU A 227 -29.40 30.55 -23.49
N GLU A 228 -29.74 29.26 -23.36
CA GLU A 228 -30.77 28.63 -24.19
C GLU A 228 -32.13 29.30 -23.97
N ARG A 229 -32.49 29.58 -22.71
CA ARG A 229 -33.73 30.27 -22.36
C ARG A 229 -33.78 31.67 -22.97
N ALA A 230 -32.71 32.46 -22.84
CA ALA A 230 -32.64 33.79 -23.42
C ALA A 230 -32.75 33.75 -24.96
N TYR A 231 -32.13 32.78 -25.63
CA TYR A 231 -32.28 32.60 -27.07
C TYR A 231 -33.71 32.25 -27.47
N ARG A 232 -34.39 31.36 -26.72
CA ARG A 232 -35.81 31.04 -26.96
C ARG A 232 -36.71 32.27 -26.80
N GLU A 233 -36.48 33.07 -25.76
CA GLU A 233 -37.25 34.31 -25.54
C GLU A 233 -37.02 35.30 -26.69
N ILE A 234 -35.77 35.55 -27.09
CA ILE A 234 -35.43 36.42 -28.23
C ILE A 234 -36.16 35.97 -29.51
N GLU A 235 -36.18 34.66 -29.78
CA GLU A 235 -36.85 34.13 -30.97
C GLU A 235 -38.37 34.34 -30.93
N GLN A 236 -38.99 34.17 -29.76
CA GLN A 236 -40.42 34.47 -29.58
C GLN A 236 -40.72 35.95 -29.82
N TRP A 237 -39.90 36.86 -29.27
CA TRP A 237 -40.07 38.31 -29.48
C TRP A 237 -39.92 38.70 -30.94
N LYS A 238 -38.95 38.11 -31.66
CA LYS A 238 -38.76 38.32 -33.10
C LYS A 238 -39.97 37.87 -33.91
N GLU A 239 -40.52 36.70 -33.59
CA GLU A 239 -41.69 36.16 -34.30
C GLU A 239 -42.93 37.02 -34.05
N MET A 240 -43.16 37.47 -32.81
CA MET A 240 -44.25 38.39 -32.48
C MET A 240 -44.10 39.74 -33.20
N ALA A 241 -42.88 40.27 -33.27
CA ALA A 241 -42.60 41.51 -34.00
C ALA A 241 -42.92 41.34 -35.49
N ARG A 242 -42.44 40.28 -36.13
CA ARG A 242 -42.74 39.96 -37.54
C ARG A 242 -44.24 39.82 -37.80
N ALA A 243 -44.94 39.06 -36.97
CA ALA A 243 -46.38 38.86 -37.10
C ALA A 243 -47.19 40.17 -36.91
N SER A 244 -46.66 41.13 -36.15
CA SER A 244 -47.27 42.45 -36.00
C SER A 244 -47.05 43.36 -37.22
N GLU A 245 -45.93 43.20 -37.93
CA GLU A 245 -45.64 43.92 -39.17
C GLU A 245 -46.51 43.41 -40.34
N GLU A 246 -46.77 42.10 -40.43
CA GLU A 246 -47.59 41.50 -41.49
C GLU A 246 -49.08 41.85 -41.42
N LYS A 247 -49.57 42.31 -40.25
CA LYS A 247 -50.98 42.66 -40.03
C LYS A 247 -51.31 44.13 -40.34
N LYS A 248 -50.34 44.92 -40.77
CA LYS A 248 -50.45 46.37 -40.96
C LYS A 248 -50.44 46.74 -42.44
#